data_AF-A0A6V7LEQ5-F1
#
_entry.id   AF-A0A6V7LEQ5-F1
#
_cell.length_a   1.000
_cell.length_b   1.000
_cell.length_c   1.000
_cell.angle_alpha   90.00
_cell.angle_beta   90.00
_cell.angle_gamma   90.00
#
_symmetry.space_group_name_H-M   'P 1'
#
loop_
_entity.id
_entity.type
_entity.pdbx_description
1 polymer ?
#
loop_
_entity_poly.entity_id
_entity_poly.type
_entity_poly.pdbx_seq_one_letter_code
_entity_poly.pdbx_strand_id
1 'polypeptide(L)'
;MNEKSLVVSEKKEDKKTTTAQRRWRLLARALTGSIEPLIEPEDVISVRRFTSFGLVKQLLMENGPVDPESTWYEYSCILDNDIHNVQIRRINKIFTANELIGFNNTGNVCVWPSEECLGYYLLKNPRLCRNKTVLELGGGMSCLAGVLVAKYCGASGVTLTDGNVTSVDNVRCIIARNNMADFVKCGVVQWSRAANALRQAANGNRIQ
;
A
#
# COMPACT_ATOMS: atom_id res chain seq x y z
N MET A 1 44.37 -56.44 20.63
CA MET A 1 44.55 -55.05 21.10
C MET A 1 44.17 -54.13 19.95
N ASN A 2 42.94 -53.64 20.02
CA ASN A 2 42.22 -52.59 19.29
C ASN A 2 42.28 -52.49 17.76
N GLU A 3 41.17 -52.92 17.17
CA GLU A 3 40.62 -52.47 15.88
C GLU A 3 40.48 -50.94 15.85
N LYS A 4 40.90 -50.34 14.74
CA LYS A 4 40.65 -48.92 14.45
C LYS A 4 39.20 -48.77 13.97
N SER A 5 38.31 -48.37 14.87
CA SER A 5 36.98 -47.87 14.50
C SER A 5 37.11 -46.52 13.79
N LEU A 6 36.93 -46.53 12.47
CA LEU A 6 36.68 -45.33 11.67
C LEU A 6 35.32 -44.76 12.07
N VAL A 7 35.34 -43.73 12.93
CA VAL A 7 34.16 -42.90 13.17
C VAL A 7 33.96 -42.04 11.92
N VAL A 8 33.08 -42.49 11.03
CA VAL A 8 32.54 -41.66 9.96
C VAL A 8 31.71 -40.58 10.64
N SER A 9 32.24 -39.36 10.70
CA SER A 9 31.44 -38.20 11.08
C SER A 9 30.49 -37.91 9.92
N GLU A 10 29.24 -38.33 10.08
CA GLU A 10 28.14 -37.82 9.27
C GLU A 10 28.06 -36.30 9.50
N LYS A 11 28.70 -35.53 8.62
CA LYS A 11 28.34 -34.13 8.45
C LYS A 11 26.88 -34.11 8.01
N LYS A 12 25.96 -33.82 8.93
CA LYS A 12 24.62 -33.36 8.58
C LYS A 12 24.80 -32.12 7.73
N GLU A 13 24.71 -32.31 6.42
CA GLU A 13 24.67 -31.24 5.45
C GLU A 13 23.37 -30.46 5.73
N ASP A 14 23.48 -29.31 6.38
CA ASP A 14 22.35 -28.39 6.56
C ASP A 14 21.83 -28.05 5.17
N LYS A 15 20.76 -28.74 4.74
CA LYS A 15 20.10 -28.49 3.46
C LYS A 15 19.60 -27.06 3.48
N LYS A 16 20.40 -26.14 2.92
CA LYS A 16 20.01 -24.74 2.75
C LYS A 16 18.68 -24.71 2.01
N THR A 17 17.65 -24.26 2.71
CA THR A 17 16.30 -24.11 2.14
C THR A 17 16.36 -23.22 0.90
N THR A 18 15.73 -23.67 -0.19
CA THR A 18 15.71 -22.93 -1.45
C THR A 18 14.92 -21.63 -1.31
N THR A 19 15.23 -20.61 -2.12
CA THR A 19 14.48 -19.35 -2.15
C THR A 19 12.97 -19.55 -2.35
N ALA A 20 12.59 -20.54 -3.17
CA ALA A 20 11.19 -20.90 -3.37
C ALA A 20 10.54 -21.41 -2.08
N GLN A 21 11.16 -22.36 -1.38
CA GLN A 21 10.66 -22.88 -0.09
C GLN A 21 10.54 -21.77 0.97
N ARG A 22 11.50 -20.82 1.00
CA ARG A 22 11.45 -19.66 1.89
C ARG A 22 10.24 -18.77 1.59
N ARG A 23 9.97 -18.48 0.32
CA ARG A 23 8.80 -17.69 -0.11
C ARG A 23 7.48 -18.42 0.18
N TRP A 24 7.42 -19.73 -0.04
CA TRP A 24 6.25 -20.54 0.32
C TRP A 24 5.98 -20.56 1.82
N ARG A 25 7.02 -20.61 2.66
CA ARG A 25 6.87 -20.51 4.12
C ARG A 25 6.38 -19.13 4.54
N LEU A 26 6.89 -18.06 3.92
CA LEU A 26 6.41 -16.70 4.17
C LEU A 26 4.93 -16.55 3.82
N LEU A 27 4.51 -17.07 2.65
CA LEU A 27 3.11 -17.09 2.24
C LEU A 27 2.24 -17.91 3.20
N ALA A 28 2.67 -19.13 3.56
CA ALA A 28 1.94 -19.98 4.50
C ALA A 28 1.71 -19.28 5.84
N ARG A 29 2.73 -18.61 6.39
CA ARG A 29 2.61 -17.81 7.61
C ARG A 29 1.58 -16.68 7.46
N ALA A 30 1.64 -15.95 6.35
CA ALA A 30 0.69 -14.87 6.08
C ALA A 30 -0.76 -15.37 5.97
N LEU A 31 -0.97 -16.59 5.44
CA LEU A 31 -2.28 -17.21 5.32
C LEU A 31 -2.81 -17.80 6.64
N THR A 32 -1.92 -18.33 7.49
CA THR A 32 -2.31 -19.04 8.72
C THR A 32 -2.19 -18.18 10.00
N GLY A 33 -1.66 -16.96 9.91
CA GLY A 33 -1.40 -16.09 11.06
C GLY A 33 -0.35 -16.64 12.03
N SER A 34 0.56 -17.51 11.58
CA SER A 34 1.55 -18.16 12.45
C SER A 34 2.60 -17.18 12.97
N ILE A 35 2.82 -17.17 14.29
CA ILE A 35 3.75 -16.28 15.01
C ILE A 35 5.17 -16.88 15.10
N GLU A 36 5.44 -18.05 14.50
CA GLU A 36 6.78 -18.66 14.55
C GLU A 36 7.85 -17.67 14.06
N PRO A 37 8.94 -17.46 14.83
CA PRO A 37 9.98 -16.49 14.49
C PRO A 37 10.72 -16.93 13.22
N LEU A 38 10.97 -15.96 12.33
CA LEU A 38 11.83 -16.18 11.18
C LEU A 38 13.27 -16.33 11.65
N ILE A 39 13.92 -17.41 11.20
CA ILE A 39 15.33 -17.68 11.48
C ILE A 39 16.25 -16.66 10.77
N GLU A 40 15.77 -15.97 9.72
CA GLU A 40 16.54 -14.99 8.94
C GLU A 40 15.72 -13.73 8.58
N PRO A 41 16.37 -12.57 8.33
CA PRO A 41 15.69 -11.29 8.07
C PRO A 41 14.76 -11.36 6.84
N GLU A 42 13.56 -10.77 6.95
CA GLU A 42 12.54 -10.74 5.88
C GLU A 42 13.07 -10.15 4.56
N ASP A 43 14.02 -9.22 4.64
CA ASP A 43 14.62 -8.51 3.50
C ASP A 43 15.43 -9.43 2.55
N VAL A 44 15.87 -10.59 3.04
CA VAL A 44 16.59 -11.59 2.23
C VAL A 44 15.63 -12.33 1.29
N ILE A 45 14.36 -12.45 1.67
CA ILE A 45 13.33 -13.26 0.97
C ILE A 45 12.36 -12.36 0.19
N SER A 46 12.07 -11.17 0.74
CA SER A 46 11.13 -10.19 0.20
C SER A 46 11.64 -9.52 -1.08
N VAL A 47 10.72 -9.22 -1.99
CA VAL A 47 11.00 -8.38 -3.17
C VAL A 47 11.05 -6.90 -2.76
N ARG A 48 10.37 -6.51 -1.67
CA ARG A 48 10.37 -5.16 -1.13
C ARG A 48 11.58 -4.94 -0.22
N ARG A 49 12.77 -4.85 -0.84
CA ARG A 49 14.03 -4.52 -0.14
C ARG A 49 14.18 -3.02 0.17
N PHE A 50 13.33 -2.21 -0.45
CA PHE A 50 13.32 -0.76 -0.35
C PHE A 50 11.87 -0.32 -0.07
N THR A 51 11.69 0.44 1.00
CA THR A 51 10.36 0.74 1.55
C THR A 51 9.98 2.20 1.48
N SER A 52 10.95 3.13 1.40
CA SER A 52 10.71 4.58 1.35
C SER A 52 11.98 5.35 0.95
N PHE A 53 11.80 6.51 0.31
CA PHE A 53 12.87 7.50 0.04
C PHE A 53 13.14 8.45 1.22
N GLY A 54 12.33 8.40 2.28
CA GLY A 54 12.44 9.33 3.42
C GLY A 54 12.02 10.77 3.07
N LEU A 55 11.22 10.95 2.03
CA LEU A 55 10.69 12.25 1.60
C LEU A 55 9.48 12.66 2.46
N VAL A 56 8.68 11.68 2.86
CA VAL A 56 7.55 11.86 3.79
C VAL A 56 7.74 10.90 4.95
N LYS A 57 8.03 11.45 6.12
CA LYS A 57 8.28 10.67 7.34
C LYS A 57 6.98 10.01 7.79
N GLN A 58 7.05 8.71 8.03
CA GLN A 58 5.96 7.93 8.61
C GLN A 58 6.19 7.73 10.11
N LEU A 59 5.19 8.06 10.93
CA LEU A 59 5.19 7.86 12.37
C LEU A 59 3.92 7.15 12.81
N LEU A 60 4.05 6.13 13.66
CA LEU A 60 2.89 5.45 14.28
C LEU A 60 2.19 6.42 15.23
N MET A 61 0.85 6.48 15.17
CA MET A 61 0.07 7.31 16.08
C MET A 61 -0.28 6.55 17.36
N GLU A 62 0.19 7.03 18.50
CA GLU A 62 -0.13 6.47 19.82
C GLU A 62 -1.59 6.73 20.24
N ASN A 63 -2.14 7.88 19.84
CA ASN A 63 -3.52 8.29 20.12
C ASN A 63 -4.51 7.92 19.01
N GLY A 64 -4.19 6.91 18.20
CA GLY A 64 -5.11 6.40 17.19
C GLY A 64 -6.34 5.74 17.81
N PRO A 65 -7.49 5.69 17.11
CA PRO A 65 -8.59 4.81 17.51
C PRO A 65 -8.08 3.40 17.74
N VAL A 66 -8.42 2.80 18.89
CA VAL A 66 -8.08 1.42 19.19
C VAL A 66 -8.96 0.53 18.32
N ASP A 67 -8.38 0.05 17.22
CA ASP A 67 -9.03 -0.86 16.27
C ASP A 67 -8.09 -2.04 16.02
N PRO A 68 -8.44 -3.27 16.44
CA PRO A 68 -7.61 -4.45 16.19
C PRO A 68 -7.31 -4.67 14.70
N GLU A 69 -8.22 -4.23 13.82
CA GLU A 69 -8.14 -4.45 12.38
C GLU A 69 -7.41 -3.33 11.65
N SER A 70 -6.98 -2.26 12.33
CA SER A 70 -6.25 -1.19 11.66
C SER A 70 -5.30 -0.41 12.57
N THR A 71 -4.40 0.33 11.94
CA THR A 71 -3.42 1.17 12.62
C THR A 71 -3.28 2.48 11.88
N TRP A 72 -3.14 3.57 12.64
CA TRP A 72 -3.03 4.91 12.09
C TRP A 72 -1.60 5.41 12.14
N TYR A 73 -1.19 6.06 11.06
CA TYR A 73 0.13 6.65 10.91
C TYR A 73 -0.01 8.11 10.52
N GLU A 74 0.83 8.97 11.08
CA GLU A 74 1.05 10.30 10.54
C GLU A 74 2.13 10.23 9.47
N TYR A 75 1.82 10.78 8.30
CA TYR A 75 2.78 11.03 7.24
C TYR A 75 3.05 12.53 7.20
N SER A 76 4.30 12.93 7.41
CA SER A 76 4.66 14.35 7.48
C SER A 76 5.98 14.70 6.81
N CYS A 77 6.06 15.92 6.29
CA CYS A 77 7.28 16.52 5.77
C CYS A 77 7.29 18.03 6.00
N ILE A 78 8.47 18.62 5.96
CA ILE A 78 8.66 20.07 6.03
C ILE A 78 9.09 20.56 4.65
N LEU A 79 8.36 21.54 4.11
CA LEU A 79 8.65 22.20 2.84
C LEU A 79 8.48 23.70 3.04
N ASP A 80 9.47 24.50 2.66
CA ASP A 80 9.44 25.96 2.75
C ASP A 80 9.05 26.49 4.15
N ASN A 81 9.51 25.81 5.21
CA ASN A 81 9.17 26.03 6.63
C ASN A 81 7.73 25.70 7.04
N ASP A 82 6.90 25.21 6.13
CA ASP A 82 5.55 24.75 6.43
C ASP A 82 5.50 23.24 6.69
N ILE A 83 4.80 22.86 7.76
CA ILE A 83 4.56 21.46 8.11
C ILE A 83 3.37 20.94 7.31
N HIS A 84 3.63 19.89 6.53
CA HIS A 84 2.62 19.16 5.79
C HIS A 84 2.42 17.82 6.49
N ASN A 85 1.21 17.51 6.94
CA ASN A 85 0.89 16.24 7.58
C ASN A 85 -0.49 15.70 7.18
N VAL A 86 -0.61 14.37 7.11
CA VAL A 86 -1.87 13.67 6.90
C VAL A 86 -1.90 12.39 7.71
N GLN A 87 -3.09 12.00 8.15
CA GLN A 87 -3.30 10.77 8.91
C GLN A 87 -3.76 9.65 7.97
N ILE A 88 -2.99 8.58 7.88
CA ILE A 88 -3.25 7.45 6.98
C ILE A 88 -3.58 6.21 7.81
N ARG A 89 -4.69 5.55 7.48
CA ARG A 89 -5.13 4.29 8.07
C ARG A 89 -4.53 3.14 7.28
N ARG A 90 -3.90 2.20 7.97
CA ARG A 90 -3.42 0.93 7.42
C ARG A 90 -4.28 -0.18 8.00
N ILE A 91 -4.86 -1.03 7.14
CA ILE A 91 -5.62 -2.20 7.61
C ILE A 91 -4.63 -3.31 7.99
N ASN A 92 -4.78 -3.85 9.20
CA ASN A 92 -4.04 -4.99 9.72
C ASN A 92 -4.70 -6.29 9.27
N LYS A 93 -4.77 -6.52 7.96
CA LYS A 93 -5.49 -7.68 7.43
C LYS A 93 -4.60 -8.92 7.36
N ILE A 94 -5.13 -10.04 7.83
CA ILE A 94 -4.66 -11.38 7.45
C ILE A 94 -5.37 -11.72 6.13
N PHE A 95 -4.60 -11.84 5.04
CA PHE A 95 -5.17 -12.16 3.73
C PHE A 95 -5.62 -13.61 3.70
N THR A 96 -6.86 -13.86 3.29
CA THR A 96 -7.30 -15.22 2.97
C THR A 96 -6.76 -15.66 1.62
N ALA A 97 -6.69 -16.98 1.37
CA ALA A 97 -6.24 -17.49 0.09
C ALA A 97 -7.06 -16.92 -1.07
N ASN A 98 -8.39 -16.88 -0.95
CA ASN A 98 -9.29 -16.35 -1.99
C ASN A 98 -9.03 -14.88 -2.34
N GLU A 99 -8.64 -14.07 -1.36
CA GLU A 99 -8.31 -12.65 -1.57
C GLU A 99 -7.00 -12.48 -2.35
N LEU A 100 -6.08 -13.45 -2.28
CA LEU A 100 -4.82 -13.43 -3.02
C LEU A 100 -4.96 -13.85 -4.49
N ILE A 101 -6.00 -14.62 -4.85
CA ILE A 101 -6.16 -15.20 -6.20
C ILE A 101 -7.00 -14.30 -7.14
N GLY A 102 -7.80 -13.39 -6.59
CA GLY A 102 -8.84 -12.68 -7.36
C GLY A 102 -8.52 -11.24 -7.80
N PHE A 103 -7.76 -10.48 -7.01
CA PHE A 103 -7.48 -9.05 -7.26
C PHE A 103 -6.01 -8.72 -7.04
N ASN A 104 -5.48 -7.73 -7.78
CA ASN A 104 -4.13 -7.23 -7.52
C ASN A 104 -4.10 -6.58 -6.12
N ASN A 105 -3.34 -7.17 -5.19
CA ASN A 105 -3.18 -6.65 -3.83
C ASN A 105 -2.00 -5.68 -3.67
N THR A 106 -1.31 -5.35 -4.77
CA THR A 106 -0.28 -4.32 -4.82
C THR A 106 -0.88 -2.99 -4.38
N GLY A 107 -0.49 -2.49 -3.20
CA GLY A 107 -1.03 -1.24 -2.63
C GLY A 107 -2.03 -1.44 -1.49
N ASN A 108 -2.40 -2.69 -1.18
CA ASN A 108 -3.30 -3.05 -0.08
C ASN A 108 -2.56 -3.37 1.22
N VAL A 109 -1.25 -3.17 1.24
CA VAL A 109 -0.37 -3.57 2.36
C VAL A 109 0.38 -2.38 2.93
N CYS A 110 0.77 -1.42 2.09
CA CYS A 110 1.59 -0.27 2.46
C CYS A 110 1.53 0.82 1.39
N VAL A 111 1.92 2.04 1.78
CA VAL A 111 2.30 3.10 0.84
C VAL A 111 3.54 2.66 0.07
N TRP A 112 3.51 2.80 -1.26
CA TRP A 112 4.66 2.50 -2.10
C TRP A 112 5.60 3.71 -2.21
N PRO A 113 6.92 3.50 -2.40
CA PRO A 113 7.86 4.62 -2.59
C PRO A 113 7.51 5.52 -3.78
N SER A 114 6.86 4.99 -4.82
CA SER A 114 6.36 5.77 -5.95
C SER A 114 5.23 6.72 -5.55
N GLU A 115 4.34 6.28 -4.66
CA GLU A 115 3.22 7.08 -4.15
C GLU A 115 3.73 8.16 -3.20
N GLU A 116 4.70 7.84 -2.33
CA GLU A 116 5.44 8.81 -1.51
C GLU A 116 6.09 9.89 -2.39
N CYS A 117 6.84 9.47 -3.42
CA CYS A 117 7.55 10.37 -4.32
C CYS A 117 6.58 11.28 -5.08
N LEU A 118 5.46 10.73 -5.58
CA LEU A 118 4.43 11.51 -6.25
C LEU A 118 3.80 12.55 -5.31
N GLY A 119 3.42 12.15 -4.10
CA GLY A 119 2.85 13.06 -3.09
C GLY A 119 3.81 14.19 -2.77
N TYR A 120 5.07 13.88 -2.47
CA TYR A 120 6.10 14.88 -2.20
C TYR A 120 6.37 15.80 -3.39
N TYR A 121 6.41 15.26 -4.61
CA TYR A 121 6.60 16.04 -5.83
C TYR A 121 5.46 17.05 -6.03
N LEU A 122 4.21 16.65 -5.79
CA LEU A 122 3.05 17.53 -5.93
C LEU A 122 3.02 18.61 -4.84
N LEU A 123 3.43 18.29 -3.61
CA LEU A 123 3.60 19.30 -2.55
C LEU A 123 4.66 20.35 -2.91
N LYS A 124 5.76 19.94 -3.56
CA LYS A 124 6.76 20.89 -4.10
C LYS A 124 6.27 21.69 -5.30
N ASN A 125 5.25 21.22 -6.00
CA ASN A 125 4.74 21.80 -7.23
C ASN A 125 3.21 22.02 -7.18
N PRO A 126 2.67 22.73 -6.17
CA PRO A 126 1.23 22.77 -5.93
C PRO A 126 0.47 23.46 -7.07
N ARG A 127 1.16 24.31 -7.85
CA ARG A 127 0.62 24.95 -9.07
C ARG A 127 0.12 23.95 -10.12
N LEU A 128 0.61 22.71 -10.11
CA LEU A 128 0.14 21.67 -11.03
C LEU A 128 -1.32 21.29 -10.77
N CYS A 129 -1.75 21.32 -9.51
CA CYS A 129 -3.09 20.94 -9.07
C CYS A 129 -3.99 22.13 -8.73
N ARG A 130 -3.41 23.30 -8.46
CA ARG A 130 -4.16 24.49 -8.03
C ARG A 130 -5.29 24.85 -9.00
N ASN A 131 -6.49 25.07 -8.45
CA ASN A 131 -7.72 25.40 -9.18
C ASN A 131 -8.15 24.36 -10.22
N LYS A 132 -7.63 23.12 -10.16
CA LYS A 132 -8.02 22.03 -11.05
C LYS A 132 -8.77 20.95 -10.29
N THR A 133 -9.59 20.19 -11.02
CA THR A 133 -10.15 18.94 -10.52
C THR A 133 -9.12 17.83 -10.75
N VAL A 134 -8.77 17.11 -9.68
CA VAL A 134 -7.75 16.06 -9.69
C VAL A 134 -8.42 14.70 -9.49
N LEU A 135 -8.00 13.71 -10.30
CA LEU A 135 -8.41 12.32 -10.18
C LEU A 135 -7.15 11.46 -9.95
N GLU A 136 -7.11 10.74 -8.84
CA GLU A 136 -6.08 9.71 -8.60
C GLU A 136 -6.65 8.33 -8.96
N LEU A 137 -5.93 7.61 -9.83
CA LEU A 137 -6.30 6.27 -10.28
C LEU A 137 -5.40 5.22 -9.63
N GLY A 138 -5.99 4.20 -9.01
CA GLY A 138 -5.23 3.08 -8.44
C GLY A 138 -4.37 3.49 -7.26
N GLY A 139 -4.87 4.37 -6.39
CA GLY A 139 -4.12 4.87 -5.23
C GLY A 139 -4.02 3.87 -4.06
N GLY A 140 -4.50 2.63 -4.24
CA GLY A 140 -4.44 1.60 -3.20
C GLY A 140 -5.24 1.98 -1.96
N MET A 141 -4.80 1.47 -0.80
CA MET A 141 -5.48 1.70 0.47
C MET A 141 -5.25 3.10 1.05
N SER A 142 -4.25 3.85 0.57
CA SER A 142 -3.90 5.16 1.12
C SER A 142 -4.37 6.33 0.26
N CYS A 143 -4.16 6.25 -1.06
CA CYS A 143 -4.24 7.42 -1.95
C CYS A 143 -3.43 8.61 -1.38
N LEU A 144 -2.24 8.35 -0.82
CA LEU A 144 -1.43 9.32 -0.09
C LEU A 144 -1.17 10.57 -0.93
N ALA A 145 -0.86 10.41 -2.22
CA ALA A 145 -0.58 11.55 -3.10
C ALA A 145 -1.81 12.44 -3.25
N GLY A 146 -2.99 11.87 -3.55
CA GLY A 146 -4.23 12.63 -3.67
C GLY A 146 -4.72 13.20 -2.34
N VAL A 147 -4.49 12.52 -1.22
CA VAL A 147 -4.77 13.01 0.14
C VAL A 147 -3.93 14.26 0.46
N LEU A 148 -2.64 14.25 0.12
CA LEU A 148 -1.76 15.42 0.25
C LEU A 148 -2.19 16.57 -0.69
N VAL A 149 -2.54 16.25 -1.94
CA VAL A 149 -3.05 17.23 -2.91
C VAL A 149 -4.32 17.91 -2.40
N ALA A 150 -5.27 17.13 -1.88
CA ALA A 150 -6.53 17.65 -1.39
C ALA A 150 -6.33 18.65 -0.24
N LYS A 151 -5.39 18.35 0.67
CA LYS A 151 -5.16 19.17 1.86
C LYS A 151 -4.31 20.40 1.59
N TYR A 152 -3.34 20.33 0.67
CA TYR A 152 -2.28 21.35 0.58
C TYR A 152 -2.09 22.01 -0.78
N CYS A 153 -2.60 21.43 -1.88
CA CYS A 153 -2.29 21.93 -3.22
C CYS A 153 -3.33 22.91 -3.80
N GLY A 154 -4.42 23.19 -3.07
CA GLY A 154 -5.46 24.14 -3.51
C GLY A 154 -6.20 23.69 -4.78
N ALA A 155 -6.43 22.38 -4.92
CA ALA A 155 -7.28 21.84 -5.99
C ALA A 155 -8.72 22.36 -5.86
N SER A 156 -9.47 22.44 -6.97
CA SER A 156 -10.89 22.79 -6.95
C SER A 156 -11.80 21.60 -6.62
N GLY A 157 -11.27 20.39 -6.72
CA GLY A 157 -11.92 19.16 -6.29
C GLY A 157 -10.98 17.98 -6.45
N VAL A 158 -11.13 16.95 -5.60
CA VAL A 158 -10.31 15.74 -5.67
C VAL A 158 -11.19 14.49 -5.64
N THR A 159 -10.91 13.56 -6.54
CA THR A 159 -11.53 12.23 -6.55
C THR A 159 -10.45 11.17 -6.43
N LEU A 160 -10.54 10.35 -5.38
CA LEU A 160 -9.59 9.28 -5.08
C LEU A 160 -10.22 7.94 -5.46
N THR A 161 -9.49 7.12 -6.23
CA THR A 161 -10.05 5.88 -6.75
C THR A 161 -9.09 4.71 -6.70
N ASP A 162 -9.66 3.53 -6.55
CA ASP A 162 -8.98 2.25 -6.71
C ASP A 162 -9.94 1.23 -7.35
N GLY A 163 -9.40 0.11 -7.84
CA GLY A 163 -10.22 -1.00 -8.34
C GLY A 163 -10.83 -1.86 -7.24
N ASN A 164 -10.22 -1.86 -6.04
CA ASN A 164 -10.65 -2.64 -4.90
C ASN A 164 -11.59 -1.83 -3.98
N VAL A 165 -12.80 -2.37 -3.74
CA VAL A 165 -13.82 -1.75 -2.87
C VAL A 165 -13.29 -1.52 -1.45
N THR A 166 -12.60 -2.50 -0.86
CA THR A 166 -12.03 -2.39 0.49
C THR A 166 -11.00 -1.26 0.57
N SER A 167 -10.22 -1.05 -0.49
CA SER A 167 -9.25 0.03 -0.54
C SER A 167 -9.96 1.39 -0.57
N VAL A 168 -11.00 1.53 -1.39
CA VAL A 168 -11.81 2.74 -1.44
C VAL A 168 -12.52 3.02 -0.11
N ASP A 169 -13.04 1.99 0.57
CA ASP A 169 -13.64 2.12 1.90
C ASP A 169 -12.62 2.61 2.94
N ASN A 170 -11.39 2.09 2.90
CA ASN A 170 -10.33 2.58 3.77
C ASN A 170 -10.00 4.05 3.49
N VAL A 171 -9.92 4.45 2.22
CA VAL A 171 -9.68 5.84 1.80
C VAL A 171 -10.80 6.76 2.30
N ARG A 172 -12.06 6.31 2.31
CA ARG A 172 -13.16 7.09 2.93
C ARG A 172 -12.92 7.36 4.41
N CYS A 173 -12.44 6.38 5.17
CA CYS A 173 -12.06 6.58 6.57
C CYS A 173 -10.91 7.58 6.71
N ILE A 174 -9.89 7.49 5.85
CA ILE A 174 -8.76 8.43 5.82
C ILE A 174 -9.25 9.86 5.57
N ILE A 175 -10.10 10.04 4.56
CA ILE A 175 -10.64 11.35 4.20
C ILE A 175 -11.49 11.95 5.33
N ALA A 176 -12.35 11.15 5.96
CA ALA A 176 -13.12 11.59 7.11
C ALA A 176 -12.22 12.02 8.27
N ARG A 177 -11.19 11.24 8.58
CA ARG A 177 -10.25 11.53 9.68
C ARG A 177 -9.41 12.79 9.44
N ASN A 178 -9.11 13.12 8.18
CA ASN A 178 -8.41 14.34 7.82
C ASN A 178 -9.35 15.55 7.62
N ASN A 179 -10.64 15.42 7.95
CA ASN A 179 -11.66 16.47 7.81
C ASN A 179 -11.86 16.96 6.36
N MET A 180 -11.83 16.03 5.40
CA MET A 180 -11.96 16.35 3.97
C MET A 180 -13.18 15.70 3.30
N ALA A 181 -14.12 15.16 4.07
CA ALA A 181 -15.27 14.41 3.56
C ALA A 181 -16.20 15.25 2.65
N ASP A 182 -16.34 16.55 2.92
CA ASP A 182 -17.18 17.45 2.12
C ASP A 182 -16.52 17.88 0.80
N PHE A 183 -15.22 17.64 0.65
CA PHE A 183 -14.42 18.11 -0.48
C PHE A 183 -13.94 16.97 -1.39
N VAL A 184 -13.59 15.82 -0.81
CA VAL A 184 -12.98 14.69 -1.53
C VAL A 184 -14.00 13.59 -1.79
N LYS A 185 -14.11 13.19 -3.06
CA LYS A 185 -14.92 12.03 -3.46
C LYS A 185 -14.07 10.77 -3.50
N CYS A 186 -14.65 9.63 -3.10
CA CYS A 186 -13.99 8.33 -3.15
C CYS A 186 -14.83 7.36 -4.00
N GLY A 187 -14.22 6.72 -5.01
CA GLY A 187 -14.94 5.89 -5.98
C GLY A 187 -14.18 4.65 -6.42
N VAL A 188 -14.92 3.62 -6.84
CA VAL A 188 -14.33 2.38 -7.37
C VAL A 188 -14.22 2.50 -8.89
N VAL A 189 -13.01 2.35 -9.41
CA VAL A 189 -12.73 2.37 -10.86
C VAL A 189 -11.94 1.13 -11.25
N GLN A 190 -12.65 0.13 -11.77
CA GLN A 190 -12.02 -1.05 -12.36
C GLN A 190 -11.65 -0.75 -13.81
N TRP A 191 -10.35 -0.56 -14.07
CA TRP A 191 -9.84 -0.04 -15.36
C TRP A 191 -10.38 -0.78 -16.58
N SER A 192 -10.41 -2.12 -16.54
CA SER A 192 -10.92 -2.95 -17.64
C SER A 192 -12.41 -2.71 -17.90
N ARG A 193 -13.23 -2.66 -16.85
CA ARG A 193 -14.66 -2.37 -16.95
C ARG A 193 -14.92 -0.95 -17.42
N ALA A 194 -14.21 0.02 -16.86
CA ALA A 194 -14.31 1.43 -17.26
C ALA A 194 -13.92 1.61 -18.74
N ALA A 195 -12.81 1.03 -19.17
CA ALA A 195 -12.38 1.08 -20.57
C ALA A 195 -13.39 0.41 -21.52
N ASN A 196 -14.00 -0.71 -21.11
CA ASN A 196 -15.04 -1.37 -21.91
C ASN A 196 -16.30 -0.51 -22.03
N ALA A 197 -16.76 0.09 -20.94
CA ALA A 197 -17.91 0.99 -20.95
C ALA A 197 -17.66 2.22 -21.85
N LEU A 198 -16.48 2.83 -21.75
CA LEU A 198 -16.08 3.96 -22.61
C LEU A 198 -16.05 3.58 -24.10
N ARG A 199 -15.50 2.40 -24.44
CA ARG A 199 -15.48 1.89 -25.81
C ARG A 199 -16.90 1.64 -26.35
N GLN A 200 -17.78 1.08 -25.54
CA GLN A 200 -19.17 0.84 -25.93
C GLN A 200 -19.93 2.16 -26.16
N ALA A 201 -19.77 3.14 -25.28
CA ALA A 201 -20.39 4.46 -25.44
C ALA A 201 -19.88 5.18 -26.70
N ALA A 202 -18.58 5.13 -26.98
CA ALA A 202 -17.99 5.74 -28.18
C ALA A 202 -18.50 5.10 -29.49
N ASN A 203 -18.74 3.78 -29.48
CA ASN A 203 -19.28 3.07 -30.64
C ASN A 203 -20.80 3.27 -30.80
N GLY A 204 -21.56 3.40 -29.70
CA GLY A 204 -22.99 3.72 -29.74
C GLY A 204 -23.28 5.09 -30.34
N ASN A 205 -22.38 6.06 -30.12
CA ASN A 205 -22.50 7.42 -30.68
C ASN A 205 -22.06 7.53 -32.16
N ARG A 206 -21.61 6.45 -32.81
CA ARG A 206 -21.23 6.42 -34.24
C ARG A 206 -22.32 5.89 -35.17
N ILE A 207 -23.46 5.45 -34.63
CA ILE A 207 -24.58 4.87 -35.39
C ILE A 207 -25.81 5.79 -35.35
N GLN A 208 -25.62 7.10 -35.12
CA GLN A 208 -26.65 8.13 -35.27
C GLN A 208 -26.18 9.19 -36.26
#